data_AF-A0A957WW38-F1
#
_entry.id   AF-A0A957WW38-F1
#
_cell.length_a   1.000
_cell.length_b   1.000
_cell.length_c   1.000
_cell.angle_alpha   90.00
_cell.angle_beta   90.00
_cell.angle_gamma   90.00
#
_symmetry.space_group_name_H-M   'P 1'
#
loop_
_entity.id
_entity.type
_entity.pdbx_description
1 polymer ?
#
loop_
_entity_poly.entity_id
_entity_poly.type
_entity_poly.pdbx_seq_one_letter_code
_entity_poly.pdbx_strand_id
1 'polypeptide(L)'
;GVLIVLSTIDWHVSVTLGIYAVLCLLCLFYGRSWVTPFWEATRQRAADLYSFFEEYLAGTEDLRSSGAGDYTLRALFQLSHNRLVVDVRAGMRDLLFWLLYNGLYMVGQLIAFAFAYWLFTDNAITTGTAFLIIWYNDRLLRPLDEITTQMQNAQKAMAGINRVLALATTTSHV
;
A
#
# COMPACT_ATOMS: atom_id res chain seq x y z
N GLY A 1 -23.91 -7.28 1.92
CA GLY A 1 -24.82 -6.95 0.80
C GLY A 1 -24.77 -8.03 -0.26
N VAL A 2 -23.72 -8.03 -1.09
CA VAL A 2 -23.54 -8.97 -2.23
C VAL A 2 -23.55 -10.44 -1.81
N LEU A 3 -22.79 -10.80 -0.76
CA LEU A 3 -22.76 -12.18 -0.23
C LEU A 3 -24.13 -12.65 0.30
N ILE A 4 -24.97 -11.73 0.79
CA ILE A 4 -26.31 -12.06 1.31
C ILE A 4 -27.26 -12.35 0.13
N VAL A 5 -27.19 -11.58 -0.95
CA VAL A 5 -27.99 -11.80 -2.17
C VAL A 5 -27.55 -13.09 -2.89
N LEU A 6 -26.26 -13.43 -2.86
CA LEU A 6 -25.76 -14.70 -3.40
C LEU A 6 -26.17 -15.91 -2.54
N SER A 7 -26.22 -15.74 -1.21
CA SER A 7 -26.63 -16.83 -0.31
C SER A 7 -28.10 -17.23 -0.44
N THR A 8 -28.93 -16.35 -1.00
CA THR A 8 -30.31 -16.68 -1.36
C THR A 8 -30.45 -17.43 -2.69
N ILE A 9 -29.40 -17.47 -3.51
CA ILE A 9 -29.39 -18.16 -4.81
C ILE A 9 -28.77 -19.55 -4.67
N ASP A 10 -27.53 -19.63 -4.19
CA ASP A 10 -26.85 -20.90 -3.96
C ASP A 10 -25.75 -20.74 -2.89
N TRP A 11 -25.73 -21.66 -1.93
CA TRP A 11 -24.79 -21.62 -0.81
C TRP A 11 -23.36 -21.95 -1.24
N HIS A 12 -23.16 -22.79 -2.27
CA HIS A 12 -21.83 -23.16 -2.76
C HIS A 12 -21.08 -21.98 -3.38
N VAL A 13 -21.80 -21.15 -4.16
CA VAL A 13 -21.25 -19.95 -4.79
C VAL A 13 -20.85 -18.93 -3.73
N SER A 14 -21.69 -18.79 -2.70
CA SER A 14 -21.45 -17.88 -1.58
C SER A 14 -20.25 -18.28 -0.73
N VAL A 15 -20.07 -19.57 -0.46
CA VAL A 15 -18.90 -20.10 0.27
C VAL A 15 -17.63 -19.89 -0.55
N THR A 16 -17.66 -20.16 -1.86
CA THR A 16 -16.49 -20.01 -2.72
C THR A 16 -16.05 -18.55 -2.84
N LEU A 17 -16.99 -17.64 -3.09
CA LEU A 17 -16.71 -16.19 -3.11
C LEU A 17 -16.31 -15.65 -1.74
N GLY A 18 -16.87 -16.20 -0.66
CA GLY A 18 -16.48 -15.86 0.71
C GLY A 18 -15.03 -16.25 1.01
N ILE A 19 -14.62 -17.48 0.65
CA ILE A 19 -13.24 -17.94 0.79
C ILE A 19 -12.30 -17.07 -0.05
N TYR A 20 -12.67 -16.76 -1.29
CA TYR A 20 -11.91 -15.85 -2.14
C TYR A 20 -11.75 -14.46 -1.51
N ALA A 21 -12.83 -13.88 -0.97
CA ALA A 21 -12.79 -12.58 -0.31
C ALA A 21 -11.87 -12.57 0.92
N VAL A 22 -11.92 -13.64 1.74
CA VAL A 22 -11.01 -13.80 2.90
C VAL A 22 -9.56 -13.94 2.45
N LEU A 23 -9.28 -14.72 1.41
CA LEU A 23 -7.94 -14.83 0.82
C LEU A 23 -7.43 -13.49 0.29
N CYS A 24 -8.28 -12.73 -0.41
CA CYS A 24 -7.97 -11.38 -0.86
C CYS A 24 -7.62 -10.45 0.31
N LEU A 25 -8.43 -10.46 1.37
CA LEU A 25 -8.19 -9.68 2.58
C LEU A 25 -6.84 -10.04 3.22
N LEU A 26 -6.54 -11.33 3.35
CA LEU A 26 -5.26 -11.78 3.90
C LEU A 26 -4.09 -11.35 3.02
N CYS A 27 -4.16 -11.56 1.71
CA CYS A 27 -3.11 -11.13 0.78
C CYS A 27 -2.86 -9.62 0.84
N LEU A 28 -3.93 -8.81 0.89
CA LEU A 28 -3.83 -7.36 1.04
C LEU A 28 -3.19 -6.99 2.37
N PHE A 29 -3.64 -7.57 3.48
CA PHE A 29 -3.13 -7.26 4.81
C PHE A 29 -1.64 -7.62 4.94
N TYR A 30 -1.26 -8.83 4.51
CA TYR A 30 0.13 -9.29 4.58
C TYR A 30 1.04 -8.54 3.61
N GLY A 31 0.64 -8.37 2.36
CA GLY A 31 1.49 -7.71 1.37
C GLY A 31 1.72 -6.24 1.71
N ARG A 32 0.74 -5.56 2.31
CA ARG A 32 0.90 -4.16 2.74
C ARG A 32 1.84 -4.02 3.94
N SER A 33 1.79 -4.96 4.89
CA SER A 33 2.77 -5.02 5.99
C SER A 33 4.21 -5.16 5.50
N TRP A 34 4.39 -5.85 4.37
CA TRP A 34 5.70 -6.07 3.76
C TRP A 34 6.23 -4.86 2.98
N VAL A 35 5.35 -4.08 2.35
CA VAL A 35 5.72 -2.90 1.54
C VAL A 35 5.98 -1.66 2.41
N THR A 36 5.28 -1.52 3.54
CA THR A 36 5.38 -0.35 4.44
C THR A 36 6.81 0.02 4.88
N PRO A 37 7.69 -0.91 5.33
CA PRO A 37 9.04 -0.55 5.79
C PRO A 37 9.94 0.01 4.68
N PHE A 38 9.66 -0.28 3.41
CA PHE A 38 10.44 0.28 2.29
C PHE A 38 10.15 1.76 2.05
N TRP A 39 8.89 2.15 2.19
CA TRP A 39 8.49 3.55 2.10
C TRP A 39 9.06 4.39 3.24
N GLU A 40 9.24 3.81 4.43
CA GLU A 40 9.92 4.46 5.55
C GLU A 40 11.40 4.68 5.26
N ALA A 41 12.09 3.69 4.69
CA ALA A 41 13.50 3.83 4.29
C ALA A 41 13.69 4.92 3.20
N THR A 42 12.83 4.96 2.19
CA THR A 42 12.84 6.03 1.17
C THR A 42 12.58 7.40 1.78
N ARG A 43 11.63 7.52 2.72
CA ARG A 43 11.35 8.78 3.42
C ARG A 43 12.53 9.27 4.25
N GLN A 44 13.21 8.38 4.97
CA GLN A 44 14.39 8.73 5.75
C GLN A 44 15.51 9.27 4.84
N ARG A 45 15.78 8.61 3.71
CA ARG A 45 16.81 9.07 2.74
C ARG A 45 16.46 10.41 2.10
N ALA A 46 15.17 10.69 1.91
CA ALA A 46 14.72 12.01 1.47
C ALA A 46 14.98 13.07 2.54
N ALA A 47 14.69 12.77 3.82
CA ALA A 47 14.96 13.67 4.93
C ALA A 47 16.47 13.99 5.07
N ASP A 48 17.35 12.99 4.94
CA ASP A 48 18.80 13.18 4.98
C ASP A 48 19.26 14.14 3.86
N LEU A 49 18.69 14.04 2.66
CA LEU A 49 18.98 14.93 1.54
C LEU A 49 18.49 16.36 1.77
N TYR A 50 17.30 16.52 2.36
CA TYR A 50 16.78 17.85 2.71
C TYR A 50 17.60 18.50 3.82
N SER A 51 18.02 17.73 4.83
CA SER A 51 18.92 18.20 5.89
C SER A 51 20.25 18.66 5.30
N PHE A 52 20.81 17.91 4.33
CA PHE A 52 22.02 18.32 3.61
C PHE A 52 21.80 19.67 2.90
N PHE A 53 20.70 19.84 2.17
CA PHE A 53 20.42 21.11 1.52
C PHE A 53 20.25 22.26 2.52
N GLU A 54 19.58 22.03 3.65
CA GLU A 54 19.38 23.06 4.67
C GLU A 54 20.72 23.57 5.24
N GLU A 55 21.63 22.65 5.57
CA GLU A 55 22.97 22.98 6.09
C GLU A 55 23.81 23.75 5.06
N TYR A 56 23.83 23.29 3.81
CA TYR A 56 24.66 23.91 2.77
C TYR A 56 24.07 25.17 2.15
N LEU A 57 22.74 25.34 2.12
CA LEU A 57 22.13 26.62 1.76
C LEU A 57 22.42 27.68 2.83
N ALA A 58 22.30 27.31 4.11
CA ALA A 58 22.64 28.21 5.22
C ALA A 58 24.14 28.58 5.24
N GLY A 59 25.02 27.64 4.90
CA GLY A 59 26.47 27.81 4.86
C GLY A 59 27.06 28.17 3.48
N THR A 60 26.28 28.71 2.56
CA THR A 60 26.73 28.95 1.16
C THR A 60 27.95 29.87 1.09
N GLU A 61 28.00 30.89 1.95
CA GLU A 61 29.09 31.87 1.99
C GLU A 61 30.40 31.27 2.52
N ASP A 62 30.31 30.45 3.56
CA ASP A 62 31.44 29.68 4.11
C ASP A 62 31.97 28.63 3.13
N LEU A 63 31.07 28.04 2.35
CA LEU A 63 31.44 27.09 1.30
C LEU A 63 32.22 27.75 0.17
N ARG A 64 31.79 28.95 -0.23
CA ARG A 64 32.43 29.74 -1.28
C ARG A 64 33.79 30.26 -0.83
N SER A 65 33.90 30.76 0.40
CA SER A 65 35.17 31.25 0.96
C SER A 65 36.19 30.13 1.14
N SER A 66 35.74 28.92 1.45
CA SER A 66 36.59 27.73 1.62
C SER A 66 36.94 27.01 0.31
N GLY A 67 36.37 27.40 -0.83
CA GLY A 67 36.60 26.75 -2.12
C GLY A 67 36.12 25.29 -2.21
N ALA A 68 35.25 24.86 -1.29
CA ALA A 68 34.86 23.46 -1.09
C ALA A 68 33.75 22.98 -2.04
N GLY A 69 33.45 23.70 -3.12
CA GLY A 69 32.35 23.40 -4.05
C GLY A 69 32.41 21.98 -4.63
N ASP A 70 33.58 21.57 -5.15
CA ASP A 70 33.76 20.23 -5.75
C ASP A 70 33.63 19.09 -4.73
N TYR A 71 34.06 19.32 -3.48
CA TYR A 71 33.88 18.37 -2.40
C TYR A 71 32.38 18.17 -2.09
N THR A 72 31.64 19.27 -2.02
CA THR A 72 30.21 19.29 -1.70
C THR A 72 29.37 18.65 -2.80
N LEU A 73 29.71 18.93 -4.07
CA LEU A 73 29.09 18.27 -5.22
C LEU A 73 29.32 16.76 -5.20
N ARG A 74 30.53 16.29 -4.87
CA ARG A 74 30.81 14.85 -4.70
C ARG A 74 29.95 14.22 -3.60
N ALA A 75 29.85 14.88 -2.44
CA ALA A 75 29.01 14.42 -1.34
C ALA A 75 27.52 14.34 -1.76
N LEU A 76 27.02 15.35 -2.47
CA LEU A 76 25.66 15.37 -3.02
C LEU A 76 25.42 14.23 -4.03
N PHE A 77 26.38 13.98 -4.93
CA PHE A 77 26.32 12.87 -5.88
C PHE A 77 26.24 11.53 -5.15
N GLN A 78 27.00 11.35 -4.08
CA GLN A 78 27.01 10.11 -3.33
C GLN A 78 25.70 9.90 -2.55
N LEU A 79 25.14 10.96 -1.96
CA LEU A 79 23.84 10.91 -1.27
C LEU A 79 22.70 10.62 -2.25
N SER A 80 22.70 11.28 -3.41
CA SER A 80 21.68 11.09 -4.44
C SER A 80 21.76 9.70 -5.09
N HIS A 81 22.96 9.17 -5.33
CA HIS A 81 23.14 7.80 -5.81
C HIS A 81 22.60 6.77 -4.82
N ASN A 82 22.95 6.92 -3.53
CA ASN A 82 22.48 6.01 -2.49
C ASN A 82 20.95 6.03 -2.35
N ARG A 83 20.33 7.22 -2.48
CA ARG A 83 18.87 7.36 -2.52
C ARG A 83 18.27 6.66 -3.73
N LEU A 84 18.82 6.87 -4.93
CA LEU A 84 18.32 6.26 -6.16
C LEU A 84 18.29 4.72 -6.07
N VAL A 85 19.33 4.10 -5.51
CA VAL A 85 19.39 2.65 -5.33
C VAL A 85 18.27 2.14 -4.41
N VAL A 86 17.99 2.87 -3.32
CA VAL A 86 16.91 2.54 -2.39
C VAL A 86 15.55 2.74 -3.05
N ASP A 87 15.36 3.83 -3.78
CA ASP A 87 14.10 4.17 -4.46
C ASP A 87 13.78 3.16 -5.58
N VAL A 88 14.77 2.75 -6.37
CA VAL A 88 14.60 1.69 -7.39
C VAL A 88 14.22 0.37 -6.73
N ARG A 89 14.85 0.00 -5.60
CA ARG A 89 14.54 -1.23 -4.88
C ARG A 89 13.15 -1.20 -4.24
N ALA A 90 12.73 -0.05 -3.71
CA ALA A 90 11.39 0.15 -3.19
C ALA A 90 10.35 0.07 -4.33
N GLY A 91 10.60 0.76 -5.45
CA GLY A 91 9.72 0.74 -6.62
C GLY A 91 9.58 -0.65 -7.25
N MET A 92 10.64 -1.45 -7.30
CA MET A 92 10.56 -2.82 -7.81
C MET A 92 9.71 -3.73 -6.92
N ARG A 93 9.74 -3.52 -5.60
CA ARG A 93 8.88 -4.24 -4.65
C ARG A 93 7.43 -3.78 -4.73
N ASP A 94 7.21 -2.48 -4.91
CA ASP A 94 5.88 -1.91 -5.12
C ASP A 94 5.25 -2.47 -6.41
N LEU A 95 6.02 -2.54 -7.49
CA LEU A 95 5.59 -3.15 -8.74
C LEU A 95 5.29 -4.65 -8.58
N LEU A 96 6.11 -5.39 -7.84
CA LEU A 96 5.84 -6.81 -7.56
C LEU A 96 4.56 -7.00 -6.74
N PHE A 97 4.32 -6.15 -5.73
CA PHE A 97 3.08 -6.16 -4.97
C PHE A 97 1.87 -5.82 -5.86
N TRP A 98 1.98 -4.81 -6.72
CA TRP A 98 0.94 -4.44 -7.68
C TRP A 98 0.63 -5.58 -8.64
N LEU A 99 1.64 -6.27 -9.18
CA LEU A 99 1.47 -7.44 -10.05
C LEU A 99 0.79 -8.60 -9.32
N LEU A 100 1.21 -8.91 -8.09
CA LEU A 100 0.60 -9.96 -7.28
C LEU A 100 -0.89 -9.65 -7.01
N TYR A 101 -1.19 -8.41 -6.62
CA TYR A 101 -2.54 -7.94 -6.39
C TYR A 101 -3.41 -8.03 -7.65
N ASN A 102 -2.90 -7.56 -8.80
CA ASN A 102 -3.61 -7.67 -10.08
C ASN A 102 -3.82 -9.13 -10.51
N GLY A 103 -2.84 -10.00 -10.28
CA GLY A 103 -2.96 -11.43 -10.55
C GLY A 103 -4.08 -12.07 -9.73
N LEU A 104 -4.13 -11.78 -8.43
CA LEU A 104 -5.18 -12.29 -7.55
C LEU A 104 -6.57 -11.73 -7.92
N TYR A 105 -6.63 -10.47 -8.32
CA TYR A 105 -7.84 -9.84 -8.87
C TYR A 105 -8.33 -10.60 -10.11
N MET A 106 -7.44 -10.87 -11.06
CA MET A 106 -7.75 -11.60 -12.30
C MET A 106 -8.27 -13.02 -12.00
N VAL A 107 -7.65 -13.74 -11.06
CA VAL A 107 -8.10 -15.08 -10.64
C VAL A 107 -9.51 -15.03 -10.06
N GLY A 108 -9.81 -14.06 -9.19
CA GLY A 108 -11.16 -13.88 -8.66
C GLY A 108 -12.18 -13.59 -9.74
N GLN A 109 -11.80 -12.78 -10.71
CA GLN A 109 -12.65 -12.45 -11.84
C GLN A 109 -12.97 -13.69 -12.68
N LEU A 110 -11.98 -14.54 -12.96
CA LEU A 110 -12.18 -15.81 -13.67
C LEU A 110 -13.11 -16.75 -12.90
N ILE A 111 -12.95 -16.86 -11.59
CA ILE A 111 -13.84 -17.65 -10.73
C ILE A 111 -15.27 -17.11 -10.81
N ALA A 112 -15.46 -15.79 -10.65
CA ALA A 112 -16.76 -15.16 -10.73
C ALA A 112 -17.44 -15.39 -12.10
N PHE A 113 -16.69 -15.27 -13.20
CA PHE A 113 -17.19 -15.56 -14.53
C PHE A 113 -17.55 -17.03 -14.73
N ALA A 114 -16.72 -17.97 -14.26
CA ALA A 114 -16.99 -19.40 -14.38
C ALA A 114 -18.28 -19.79 -13.65
N PHE A 115 -18.47 -19.27 -12.42
CA PHE A 115 -19.70 -19.50 -11.66
C PHE A 115 -20.92 -18.83 -12.30
N ALA A 116 -20.79 -17.58 -12.76
CA ALA A 116 -21.88 -16.89 -13.44
C ALA A 116 -22.32 -17.64 -14.71
N TYR A 117 -21.36 -18.19 -15.47
CA TYR A 117 -21.65 -19.02 -16.65
C TYR A 117 -22.37 -20.32 -16.28
N TRP A 118 -21.86 -21.05 -15.30
CA TRP A 118 -22.45 -22.33 -14.86
C TRP A 118 -23.89 -22.16 -14.37
N LEU A 119 -24.13 -21.14 -13.55
CA LEU A 119 -25.45 -20.86 -12.98
C LEU A 119 -26.45 -20.34 -14.04
N PHE A 120 -25.94 -19.65 -15.06
CA PHE A 120 -26.72 -19.24 -16.22
C PHE A 120 -27.13 -20.44 -17.10
N THR A 121 -26.21 -21.39 -17.32
CA THR A 121 -26.51 -22.61 -18.11
C THR A 121 -27.54 -23.51 -17.43
N ASP A 122 -27.64 -23.46 -16.10
CA ASP A 122 -28.62 -24.24 -15.33
C ASP A 122 -30.00 -23.55 -15.22
N ASN A 123 -30.21 -22.43 -15.94
CA ASN A 123 -31.40 -21.57 -15.85
C ASN A 123 -31.72 -21.06 -14.43
N ALA A 124 -30.79 -21.18 -13.49
CA ALA A 124 -30.96 -20.73 -12.11
C ALA A 124 -30.90 -19.20 -11.97
N ILE A 125 -30.25 -18.51 -12.92
CA ILE A 125 -30.15 -17.04 -12.94
C ILE A 125 -30.38 -16.44 -14.33
N THR A 126 -30.82 -15.18 -14.34
CA THR A 126 -30.94 -14.38 -15.58
C THR A 126 -29.61 -13.75 -15.96
N THR A 127 -29.47 -13.34 -17.23
CA THR A 127 -28.30 -12.56 -17.71
C THR A 127 -28.06 -11.30 -16.89
N GLY A 128 -29.13 -10.65 -16.41
CA GLY A 128 -29.04 -9.46 -15.56
C GLY A 128 -28.43 -9.76 -14.19
N THR A 129 -28.82 -10.88 -13.58
CA THR A 129 -28.26 -11.33 -12.29
C THR A 129 -26.79 -11.72 -12.43
N ALA A 130 -26.42 -12.41 -13.52
CA ALA A 130 -25.02 -12.72 -13.83
C ALA A 130 -24.16 -11.44 -13.96
N PHE A 131 -24.67 -10.44 -14.69
CA PHE A 131 -24.00 -9.15 -14.81
C PHE A 131 -23.82 -8.45 -13.45
N LEU A 132 -24.85 -8.47 -12.60
CA LEU A 132 -24.75 -7.88 -11.26
C LEU A 132 -23.68 -8.55 -10.40
N ILE A 133 -23.56 -9.88 -10.42
CA ILE A 133 -22.52 -10.61 -9.67
C ILE A 133 -21.12 -10.14 -10.08
N ILE A 134 -20.87 -10.08 -11.38
CA ILE A 134 -19.58 -9.67 -11.95
C ILE A 134 -19.28 -8.20 -11.59
N TRP A 135 -20.26 -7.32 -11.75
CA TRP A 135 -20.10 -5.89 -11.53
C TRP A 135 -19.92 -5.53 -10.05
N TYR A 136 -20.61 -6.23 -9.16
CA TYR A 136 -20.44 -6.07 -7.73
C TYR A 136 -19.10 -6.62 -7.23
N ASN A 137 -18.59 -7.70 -7.83
CA ASN A 137 -17.27 -8.24 -7.52
C ASN A 137 -16.16 -7.19 -7.77
N ASP A 138 -16.18 -6.52 -8.93
CA ASP A 138 -15.24 -5.44 -9.27
C ASP A 138 -15.28 -4.29 -8.23
N ARG A 139 -16.49 -3.91 -7.80
CA ARG A 139 -16.67 -2.81 -6.83
C ARG A 139 -16.30 -3.16 -5.40
N LEU A 140 -16.32 -4.44 -5.01
CA LEU A 140 -16.07 -4.85 -3.63
C LEU A 140 -14.58 -4.79 -3.28
N LEU A 141 -13.70 -4.99 -4.27
CA LEU A 141 -12.26 -5.07 -4.05
C LEU A 141 -11.60 -3.69 -3.88
N ARG A 142 -12.11 -2.63 -4.54
CA ARG A 142 -11.59 -1.25 -4.39
C ARG A 142 -11.63 -0.68 -2.95
N PRO A 143 -12.76 -0.70 -2.22
CA PRO A 143 -12.83 -0.08 -0.90
C PRO A 143 -11.94 -0.77 0.16
N LEU A 144 -11.54 -2.02 -0.05
CA LEU A 144 -10.66 -2.73 0.87
C LEU A 144 -9.25 -2.12 0.92
N ASP A 145 -8.76 -1.61 -0.21
CA ASP A 145 -7.46 -0.93 -0.27
C ASP A 145 -7.50 0.41 0.47
N GLU A 146 -8.61 1.14 0.37
CA GLU A 146 -8.82 2.39 1.09
C GLU A 146 -8.92 2.17 2.61
N ILE A 147 -9.68 1.16 3.06
CA ILE A 147 -9.86 0.86 4.48
C ILE A 147 -8.54 0.46 5.13
N THR A 148 -7.75 -0.39 4.47
CA THR A 148 -6.44 -0.80 5.00
C THR A 148 -5.47 0.39 5.10
N THR A 149 -5.49 1.30 4.12
CA THR A 149 -4.74 2.57 4.17
C THR A 149 -5.15 3.41 5.38
N GLN A 150 -6.45 3.58 5.58
CA GLN A 150 -6.98 4.39 6.67
C GLN A 150 -6.62 3.80 8.05
N MET A 151 -6.72 2.48 8.20
CA MET A 151 -6.32 1.80 9.45
C MET A 151 -4.84 2.01 9.77
N GLN A 152 -3.96 1.90 8.77
CA GLN A 152 -2.52 2.17 8.97
C GLN A 152 -2.25 3.63 9.36
N ASN A 153 -2.95 4.59 8.76
CA ASN A 153 -2.82 6.00 9.11
C ASN A 153 -3.30 6.27 10.54
N ALA A 154 -4.40 5.64 10.96
CA ALA A 154 -4.88 5.73 12.34
C ALA A 154 -3.86 5.16 13.33
N GLN A 155 -3.27 3.99 13.05
CA GLN A 155 -2.21 3.40 13.88
C GLN A 155 -0.99 4.32 14.01
N LYS A 156 -0.55 4.95 12.91
CA LYS A 156 0.56 5.91 12.93
C LYS A 156 0.23 7.15 13.77
N ALA A 157 -0.98 7.68 13.65
CA ALA A 157 -1.43 8.81 14.47
C ALA A 157 -1.44 8.45 15.96
N MET A 158 -1.95 7.26 16.33
CA MET A 158 -1.94 6.77 17.71
C MET A 158 -0.52 6.61 18.26
N ALA A 159 0.41 6.07 17.46
CA ALA A 159 1.82 5.96 17.85
C ALA A 159 2.46 7.34 18.08
N GLY A 160 2.14 8.33 17.23
CA GLY A 160 2.57 9.72 17.40
C GLY A 160 2.05 10.33 18.70
N ILE A 161 0.77 10.17 19.00
CA ILE A 161 0.15 10.64 20.25
C ILE A 161 0.83 10.02 21.47
N ASN A 162 1.05 8.69 21.46
CA ASN A 162 1.75 8.00 22.55
C ASN A 162 3.17 8.54 22.76
N ARG A 163 3.89 8.87 21.67
CA ARG A 163 5.25 9.44 21.77
C ARG A 163 5.24 10.87 22.33
N VAL A 164 4.29 11.70 21.93
CA VAL A 164 4.12 13.05 22.49
C VAL A 164 3.74 12.98 23.97
N LEU A 165 2.83 12.08 24.35
CA LEU A 165 2.47 11.86 25.76
C LEU A 165 3.66 11.35 26.58
N ALA A 166 4.43 10.41 26.06
CA ALA A 166 5.64 9.93 26.72
C ALA A 166 6.64 11.07 26.98
N LEU A 167 6.87 11.93 25.98
CA LEU A 167 7.74 13.11 26.10
C LEU A 167 7.20 14.14 27.11
N ALA A 168 5.88 14.35 27.15
CA ALA A 168 5.23 15.23 28.12
C ALA A 168 5.30 14.70 29.56
N THR A 169 5.38 13.39 29.75
CA THR A 169 5.53 12.75 31.08
C THR A 169 6.97 12.63 31.55
N THR A 170 7.97 12.70 30.67
CA THR A 170 9.38 12.77 31.09
C THR A 170 9.67 14.12 31.73
N THR A 171 9.74 14.14 33.06
CA THR A 171 10.27 15.28 33.83
C THR A 171 11.73 15.51 33.44
N SER A 172 12.02 16.70 32.92
CA SER A 172 13.39 17.14 32.64
C SER A 172 14.17 17.17 33.96
N HIS A 173 15.10 16.23 34.13
CA HIS A 173 16.16 16.40 35.11
C HIS A 173 17.14 17.43 34.53
N VAL A 174 16.88 18.70 34.86
CA VAL A 174 17.88 19.78 34.83
C VAL A 174 18.50 19.87 36.21
#